data_AF-A0A1H6W5F5-F1
#
_entry.id   AF-A0A1H6W5F5-F1
#
_cell.length_a   1.000
_cell.length_b   1.000
_cell.length_c   1.000
_cell.angle_alpha   90.00
_cell.angle_beta   90.00
_cell.angle_gamma   90.00
#
_symmetry.space_group_name_H-M   'P 1'
#
loop_
_entity.id
_entity.type
_entity.pdbx_description
1 polymer ?
#
loop_
_entity_poly.entity_id
_entity_poly.type
_entity_poly.pdbx_seq_one_letter_code
_entity_poly.pdbx_strand_id
1 'polypeptide(L)'
;MTDTLTKTAAANAPINDTRKAELLSKQVKHIDIRSFDARPIVDAMSDMSFTSRDLGRATKIYNDMLADKDCTVVLVIAGSTSAGGCMDLYAELVRNNMVDCIVATGATIVDMDFFEGLGHKHYQALEVPDDDTLRSLYIDRIYDTYIDEEQLQDCDFTINKIAESLEPKPYSSRAFIREMGKYLVEHGKKDNSLVKLAYEHDVPIFCPAFVDSSAGFGLVKHQVDAAKEGRPYMVLDAIADFRELTEIKIQAGTTGLLMIGGGVPKNFIQDTVVCAEILGHEDVEVHKYAVQITVADVRDGACSSSTLQEAASWGKVNTGIEQMVFAEAGSVMPLLASDAYHRGHWKDRAKRGWAKLFA
;
A
#
# COMPACT_ATOMS: atom_id res chain seq x y z
N MET A 1 28.56 -19.66 14.07
CA MET A 1 28.74 -18.20 14.20
C MET A 1 29.74 -17.75 13.16
N THR A 2 29.25 -17.52 11.94
CA THR A 2 29.97 -16.76 10.92
C THR A 2 29.02 -15.66 10.52
N ASP A 3 29.39 -14.46 10.94
CA ASP A 3 28.71 -13.19 10.74
C ASP A 3 28.68 -12.86 9.25
N THR A 4 27.79 -13.50 8.49
CA THR A 4 27.61 -13.19 7.08
C THR A 4 26.74 -11.95 6.97
N LEU A 5 27.47 -10.82 6.82
CA LEU A 5 27.08 -9.42 6.71
C LEU A 5 27.29 -8.64 8.01
N THR A 6 28.55 -8.41 8.40
CA THR A 6 28.93 -7.05 8.82
C THR A 6 28.22 -6.08 7.88
N LYS A 7 27.47 -5.10 8.42
CA LYS A 7 26.93 -3.93 7.71
C LYS A 7 27.72 -3.75 6.44
N THR A 8 27.09 -3.90 5.27
CA THR A 8 27.74 -3.79 3.97
C THR A 8 28.40 -2.43 3.95
N ALA A 9 29.61 -2.32 4.47
CA ALA A 9 30.39 -1.12 4.55
C ALA A 9 31.14 -1.16 3.24
N ALA A 10 30.60 -0.43 2.27
CA ALA A 10 31.36 -0.10 1.08
C ALA A 10 32.72 0.45 1.55
N ALA A 11 33.78 -0.16 1.03
CA ALA A 11 35.14 0.16 1.38
C ALA A 11 35.45 1.66 1.12
N ASN A 12 36.17 2.26 2.09
CA ASN A 12 37.18 3.32 1.93
C ASN A 12 36.87 4.81 2.20
N ALA A 13 35.77 5.18 2.86
CA ALA A 13 35.71 6.45 3.60
C ALA A 13 34.78 6.34 4.82
N PRO A 14 35.12 6.93 5.99
CA PRO A 14 34.15 7.08 7.06
C PRO A 14 32.97 7.94 6.56
N ILE A 15 31.74 7.51 6.86
CA ILE A 15 30.54 8.30 6.57
C ILE A 15 30.71 9.68 7.20
N ASN A 16 30.44 10.73 6.44
CA ASN A 16 30.40 12.08 6.99
C ASN A 16 29.10 12.24 7.79
N ASP A 17 29.12 11.83 9.05
CA ASP A 17 27.95 11.80 9.94
C ASP A 17 27.30 13.19 10.08
N THR A 18 28.08 14.27 10.08
CA THR A 18 27.56 15.64 10.11
C THR A 18 26.73 15.92 8.87
N ARG A 19 27.25 15.61 7.69
CA ARG A 19 26.54 15.86 6.43
C ARG A 19 25.30 14.98 6.28
N LYS A 20 25.39 13.71 6.68
CA LYS A 20 24.23 12.81 6.73
C LYS A 20 23.14 13.38 7.63
N ALA A 21 23.49 13.82 8.84
CA ALA A 21 22.54 14.40 9.79
C ALA A 21 21.89 15.70 9.28
N GLU A 22 22.62 16.54 8.53
CA GLU A 22 22.05 17.74 7.90
C GLU A 22 20.98 17.38 6.86
N LEU A 23 21.26 16.42 5.97
CA LEU A 23 20.32 15.99 4.93
C LEU A 23 19.10 15.27 5.51
N LEU A 24 19.28 14.55 6.62
CA LEU A 24 18.21 13.85 7.36
C LEU A 24 17.64 14.69 8.52
N SER A 25 17.67 16.02 8.41
CA SER A 25 17.26 16.91 9.51
C SER A 25 15.75 17.21 9.56
N LYS A 26 15.05 17.15 8.43
CA LYS A 26 13.65 17.54 8.32
C LYS A 26 12.77 16.36 7.96
N GLN A 27 12.04 15.83 8.94
CA GLN A 27 11.13 14.70 8.73
C GLN A 27 9.95 15.08 7.81
N VAL A 28 9.51 14.13 6.99
CA VAL A 28 8.20 14.20 6.34
C VAL A 28 7.11 14.18 7.42
N LYS A 29 6.03 14.95 7.20
CA LYS A 29 4.87 14.95 8.08
C LYS A 29 3.67 14.41 7.33
N HIS A 30 3.00 13.44 7.93
CA HIS A 30 1.76 12.92 7.37
C HIS A 30 0.60 13.90 7.58
N ILE A 31 -0.29 13.97 6.58
CA ILE A 31 -1.49 14.79 6.65
C ILE A 31 -2.54 14.15 7.56
N ASP A 32 -3.16 14.94 8.44
CA ASP A 32 -4.30 14.50 9.24
C ASP A 32 -5.61 14.92 8.56
N ILE A 33 -6.30 13.97 7.94
CA ILE A 33 -7.55 14.22 7.21
C ILE A 33 -8.71 14.67 8.10
N ARG A 34 -8.57 14.56 9.43
CA ARG A 34 -9.59 14.93 10.41
C ARG A 34 -9.45 16.37 10.86
N SER A 35 -8.30 17.00 10.62
CA SER A 35 -7.98 18.33 11.13
C SER A 35 -8.54 19.46 10.26
N PHE A 36 -9.14 19.15 9.11
CA PHE A 36 -9.73 20.10 8.18
C PHE A 36 -10.93 19.47 7.48
N ASP A 37 -11.92 20.28 7.13
CA ASP A 37 -13.13 19.85 6.42
C ASP A 37 -13.04 20.22 4.93
N ALA A 38 -12.81 19.22 4.08
CA ALA A 38 -12.69 19.41 2.63
C ALA A 38 -14.04 19.49 1.89
N ARG A 39 -15.18 19.24 2.54
CA ARG A 39 -16.49 19.20 1.85
C ARG A 39 -16.79 20.49 1.08
N PRO A 40 -16.60 21.71 1.64
CA PRO A 40 -16.91 22.94 0.90
C PRO A 40 -16.07 23.12 -0.38
N ILE A 41 -14.78 22.72 -0.35
CA ILE A 41 -13.92 22.83 -1.53
C ILE A 41 -14.26 21.75 -2.56
N VAL A 42 -14.52 20.51 -2.13
CA VAL A 42 -14.92 19.41 -3.02
C VAL A 42 -16.28 19.68 -3.68
N ASP A 43 -17.26 20.19 -2.92
CA ASP A 43 -18.57 20.58 -3.45
C ASP A 43 -18.41 21.67 -4.52
N ALA A 44 -17.60 22.71 -4.26
CA ALA A 44 -17.30 23.74 -5.26
C ALA A 44 -16.55 23.19 -6.49
N MET A 45 -15.58 22.29 -6.30
CA MET A 45 -14.82 21.65 -7.39
C MET A 45 -15.72 20.80 -8.31
N SER A 46 -16.85 20.30 -7.79
CA SER A 46 -17.84 19.55 -8.58
C SER A 46 -18.51 20.42 -9.67
N ASP A 47 -18.63 21.73 -9.43
CA ASP A 47 -19.18 22.70 -10.38
C ASP A 47 -18.11 23.31 -11.31
N MET A 48 -16.82 23.04 -11.05
CA MET A 48 -15.69 23.50 -11.88
C MET A 48 -15.48 22.58 -13.10
N SER A 49 -14.37 22.76 -13.85
CA SER A 49 -13.99 21.95 -15.02
C SER A 49 -12.68 21.18 -14.81
N PHE A 50 -12.37 20.25 -15.73
CA PHE A 50 -11.14 19.43 -15.74
C PHE A 50 -10.99 18.57 -14.48
N THR A 51 -9.75 18.31 -14.04
CA THR A 51 -9.40 17.49 -12.88
C THR A 51 -10.17 17.88 -11.60
N SER A 52 -10.58 19.15 -11.46
CA SER A 52 -11.41 19.55 -10.31
C SER A 52 -12.77 18.85 -10.29
N ARG A 53 -13.45 18.80 -11.45
CA ARG A 53 -14.73 18.09 -11.59
C ARG A 53 -14.55 16.59 -11.43
N ASP A 54 -13.46 16.06 -11.96
CA ASP A 54 -13.14 14.64 -11.83
C ASP A 54 -12.95 14.26 -10.35
N LEU A 55 -12.27 15.10 -9.56
CA LEU A 55 -12.14 14.90 -8.11
C LEU A 55 -13.50 14.97 -7.40
N GLY A 56 -14.36 15.94 -7.75
CA GLY A 56 -15.72 16.04 -7.20
C GLY A 56 -16.53 14.77 -7.45
N ARG A 57 -16.50 14.25 -8.68
CA ARG A 57 -17.16 12.99 -9.07
C ARG A 57 -16.56 11.77 -8.36
N ALA A 58 -15.24 11.66 -8.32
CA ALA A 58 -14.55 10.59 -7.63
C ALA A 58 -14.90 10.55 -6.13
N THR A 59 -14.95 11.72 -5.50
CA THR A 59 -15.33 11.84 -4.09
C THR A 59 -16.77 11.44 -3.86
N LYS A 60 -17.70 11.82 -4.75
CA LYS A 60 -19.08 11.34 -4.70
C LYS A 60 -19.15 9.81 -4.80
N ILE A 61 -18.46 9.21 -5.78
CA ILE A 61 -18.45 7.76 -5.99
C ILE A 61 -17.89 7.03 -4.77
N TYR A 62 -16.80 7.52 -4.18
CA TYR A 62 -16.24 6.91 -2.97
C TYR A 62 -17.22 7.00 -1.79
N ASN A 63 -17.91 8.13 -1.61
CA ASN A 63 -18.97 8.22 -0.59
C ASN A 63 -20.16 7.30 -0.88
N ASP A 64 -20.52 7.08 -2.15
CA ASP A 64 -21.54 6.10 -2.53
C ASP A 64 -21.09 4.67 -2.14
N MET A 65 -19.80 4.32 -2.36
CA MET A 65 -19.24 3.05 -1.87
C MET A 65 -19.37 2.94 -0.35
N LEU A 66 -19.10 4.03 0.39
CA LEU A 66 -19.19 4.06 1.85
C LEU A 66 -20.63 3.92 2.36
N ALA A 67 -21.60 4.51 1.67
CA ALA A 67 -23.01 4.46 2.01
C ALA A 67 -23.66 3.10 1.67
N ASP A 68 -23.16 2.40 0.65
CA ASP A 68 -23.61 1.07 0.26
C ASP A 68 -23.25 0.03 1.33
N LYS A 69 -24.28 -0.61 1.91
CA LYS A 69 -24.15 -1.56 3.03
C LYS A 69 -23.67 -2.93 2.61
N ASP A 70 -23.71 -3.25 1.31
CA ASP A 70 -23.26 -4.52 0.76
C ASP A 70 -21.86 -4.39 0.14
N CYS A 71 -21.41 -3.16 -0.13
CA CYS A 71 -20.12 -2.89 -0.73
C CYS A 71 -18.94 -3.20 0.20
N THR A 72 -18.01 -4.01 -0.31
CA THR A 72 -16.64 -4.15 0.20
C THR A 72 -15.72 -3.17 -0.53
N VAL A 73 -15.04 -2.30 0.22
CA VAL A 73 -14.12 -1.30 -0.33
C VAL A 73 -12.70 -1.84 -0.34
N VAL A 74 -12.10 -1.94 -1.52
CA VAL A 74 -10.70 -2.32 -1.71
C VAL A 74 -9.87 -1.07 -2.00
N LEU A 75 -8.91 -0.81 -1.13
CA LEU A 75 -7.91 0.24 -1.34
C LEU A 75 -6.73 -0.33 -2.12
N VAL A 76 -6.35 0.35 -3.19
CA VAL A 76 -5.19 -0.03 -4.01
C VAL A 76 -4.14 1.06 -3.93
N ILE A 77 -2.92 0.71 -3.55
CA ILE A 77 -1.82 1.67 -3.37
C ILE A 77 -0.57 1.21 -4.12
N ALA A 78 -0.25 1.89 -5.22
CA ALA A 78 0.93 1.56 -6.02
C ALA A 78 2.05 2.62 -5.92
N GLY A 79 1.69 3.89 -5.72
CA GLY A 79 2.63 5.00 -5.72
C GLY A 79 3.20 5.34 -4.35
N SER A 80 4.36 6.00 -4.33
CA SER A 80 5.12 6.36 -3.13
C SER A 80 4.56 7.54 -2.33
N THR A 81 3.28 7.90 -2.51
CA THR A 81 2.63 8.99 -1.76
C THR A 81 2.68 8.79 -0.25
N SER A 82 2.83 7.55 0.18
CA SER A 82 3.01 7.16 1.57
C SER A 82 4.28 7.76 2.18
N ALA A 83 5.42 7.68 1.48
CA ALA A 83 6.65 8.35 1.86
C ALA A 83 6.54 9.88 1.75
N GLY A 84 5.65 10.38 0.88
CA GLY A 84 5.36 11.80 0.67
C GLY A 84 4.38 12.43 1.68
N GLY A 85 3.93 11.70 2.70
CA GLY A 85 3.05 12.25 3.75
C GLY A 85 1.59 11.77 3.71
N CYS A 86 1.25 10.76 2.92
CA CYS A 86 -0.11 10.21 2.86
C CYS A 86 -0.31 8.89 3.65
N MET A 87 0.71 8.35 4.33
CA MET A 87 0.55 7.03 4.98
C MET A 87 -0.49 7.06 6.11
N ASP A 88 -0.45 8.08 6.98
CA ASP A 88 -1.44 8.18 8.06
C ASP A 88 -2.87 8.39 7.53
N LEU A 89 -3.03 8.99 6.34
CA LEU A 89 -4.34 9.08 5.68
C LEU A 89 -4.89 7.68 5.39
N TYR A 90 -4.09 6.78 4.80
CA TYR A 90 -4.53 5.40 4.52
C TYR A 90 -4.80 4.63 5.81
N ALA A 91 -3.97 4.82 6.84
CA ALA A 91 -4.17 4.26 8.17
C ALA A 91 -5.51 4.71 8.79
N GLU A 92 -5.89 5.99 8.63
CA GLU A 92 -7.19 6.50 9.08
C GLU A 92 -8.37 5.89 8.32
N LEU A 93 -8.22 5.58 7.03
CA LEU A 93 -9.28 4.89 6.27
C LEU A 93 -9.57 3.50 6.87
N VAL A 94 -8.52 2.74 7.24
CA VAL A 94 -8.67 1.44 7.92
C VAL A 94 -9.28 1.61 9.32
N ARG A 95 -8.74 2.55 10.11
CA ARG A 95 -9.19 2.81 11.48
C ARG A 95 -10.68 3.12 11.55
N ASN A 96 -11.18 3.90 10.59
CA ASN A 96 -12.56 4.35 10.52
C ASN A 96 -13.46 3.43 9.68
N ASN A 97 -13.07 2.17 9.40
CA ASN A 97 -13.89 1.20 8.66
C ASN A 97 -14.33 1.69 7.26
N MET A 98 -13.47 2.46 6.59
CA MET A 98 -13.69 2.96 5.24
C MET A 98 -13.09 2.03 4.17
N VAL A 99 -12.22 1.13 4.58
CA VAL A 99 -11.51 0.16 3.72
C VAL A 99 -11.58 -1.21 4.38
N ASP A 100 -11.86 -2.23 3.57
CA ASP A 100 -12.10 -3.60 4.01
C ASP A 100 -11.01 -4.58 3.55
N CYS A 101 -10.26 -4.23 2.49
CA CYS A 101 -9.14 -4.99 1.93
C CYS A 101 -8.14 -4.04 1.28
N ILE A 102 -6.86 -4.40 1.26
CA ILE A 102 -5.79 -3.60 0.64
C ILE A 102 -5.02 -4.44 -0.37
N VAL A 103 -4.73 -3.88 -1.55
CA VAL A 103 -3.76 -4.44 -2.50
C VAL A 103 -2.72 -3.37 -2.79
N ALA A 104 -1.44 -3.66 -2.52
CA ALA A 104 -0.39 -2.65 -2.57
C ALA A 104 0.92 -3.17 -3.16
N THR A 105 1.85 -2.26 -3.46
CA THR A 105 3.25 -2.62 -3.74
C THR A 105 3.98 -3.00 -2.45
N GLY A 106 4.98 -3.86 -2.57
CA GLY A 106 5.86 -4.21 -1.44
C GLY A 106 6.48 -2.95 -0.80
N ALA A 107 6.99 -2.03 -1.62
CA ALA A 107 7.60 -0.78 -1.13
C ALA A 107 6.65 0.08 -0.28
N THR A 108 5.37 0.17 -0.65
CA THR A 108 4.37 0.92 0.14
C THR A 108 4.20 0.31 1.54
N ILE A 109 4.17 -1.02 1.61
CA ILE A 109 3.87 -1.73 2.85
C ILE A 109 5.11 -1.90 3.72
N VAL A 110 6.28 -2.12 3.12
CA VAL A 110 7.51 -2.45 3.85
C VAL A 110 8.39 -1.22 4.02
N ASP A 111 8.87 -0.66 2.92
CA ASP A 111 9.86 0.43 2.89
C ASP A 111 9.26 1.73 3.44
N MET A 112 7.93 1.90 3.37
CA MET A 112 7.23 3.09 3.83
C MET A 112 6.50 2.86 5.16
N ASP A 113 5.51 1.97 5.23
CA ASP A 113 4.72 1.81 6.45
C ASP A 113 5.42 0.99 7.54
N PHE A 114 5.82 -0.25 7.26
CA PHE A 114 6.42 -1.12 8.27
C PHE A 114 7.71 -0.52 8.80
N PHE A 115 8.55 0.06 7.92
CA PHE A 115 9.72 0.85 8.27
C PHE A 115 9.42 1.96 9.29
N GLU A 116 8.40 2.80 9.04
CA GLU A 116 7.96 3.80 10.02
C GLU A 116 7.33 3.18 11.27
N GLY A 117 6.67 2.04 11.11
CA GLY A 117 6.13 1.18 12.17
C GLY A 117 7.19 0.75 13.18
N LEU A 118 8.42 0.47 12.72
CA LEU A 118 9.59 0.17 13.53
C LEU A 118 10.21 1.42 14.21
N GLY A 119 9.70 2.61 13.86
CA GLY A 119 10.06 3.90 14.44
C GLY A 119 10.98 4.75 13.58
N HIS A 120 11.38 4.26 12.41
CA HIS A 120 12.20 4.99 11.46
C HIS A 120 11.42 6.13 10.79
N LYS A 121 12.10 6.94 9.96
CA LYS A 121 11.54 8.17 9.39
C LYS A 121 11.95 8.39 7.94
N HIS A 122 11.05 8.99 7.18
CA HIS A 122 11.35 9.63 5.91
C HIS A 122 11.65 11.12 6.12
N TYR A 123 12.49 11.69 5.26
CA TYR A 123 12.96 13.07 5.38
C TYR A 123 12.75 13.84 4.08
N GLN A 124 12.50 15.14 4.18
CA GLN A 124 12.36 16.04 3.03
C GLN A 124 13.75 16.35 2.47
N ALA A 125 13.93 16.23 1.17
CA ALA A 125 15.15 16.67 0.50
C ALA A 125 15.14 18.20 0.35
N LEU A 126 15.62 18.92 1.38
CA LEU A 126 15.74 20.37 1.37
C LEU A 126 16.74 20.90 0.32
N GLU A 127 17.67 20.04 -0.05
CA GLU A 127 18.61 20.18 -1.15
C GLU A 127 18.84 18.79 -1.74
N VAL A 128 19.25 18.70 -3.00
CA VAL A 128 19.57 17.43 -3.67
C VAL A 128 21.01 17.53 -4.20
N PRO A 129 22.02 17.01 -3.46
CA PRO A 129 23.36 16.85 -4.01
C PRO A 129 23.35 15.77 -5.10
N ASP A 130 24.49 15.56 -5.76
CA ASP A 130 24.60 14.45 -6.72
C ASP A 130 24.37 13.08 -6.05
N ASP A 131 23.86 12.13 -6.83
CA ASP A 131 23.45 10.81 -6.32
C ASP A 131 24.65 9.99 -5.80
N ASP A 132 25.88 10.24 -6.27
CA ASP A 132 27.11 9.60 -5.74
C ASP A 132 27.41 10.08 -4.31
N THR A 133 27.21 11.37 -4.03
CA THR A 133 27.28 11.93 -2.68
C THR A 133 26.24 11.27 -1.77
N LEU A 134 24.98 11.17 -2.19
CA LEU A 134 23.94 10.48 -1.40
C LEU A 134 24.32 9.02 -1.11
N ARG A 135 24.81 8.30 -2.12
CA ARG A 135 25.26 6.92 -1.96
C ARG A 135 26.42 6.80 -0.97
N SER A 136 27.39 7.72 -1.01
CA SER A 136 28.51 7.74 -0.07
C SER A 136 28.08 7.97 1.39
N LEU A 137 26.92 8.60 1.59
CA LEU A 137 26.33 8.90 2.89
C LEU A 137 25.31 7.85 3.36
N TYR A 138 25.07 6.78 2.58
CA TYR A 138 24.03 5.79 2.89
C TYR A 138 22.65 6.44 3.01
N ILE A 139 22.34 7.30 2.04
CA ILE A 139 21.03 7.91 1.88
C ILE A 139 20.49 7.49 0.51
N ASP A 140 19.31 6.87 0.49
CA ASP A 140 18.58 6.66 -0.75
C ASP A 140 17.50 7.74 -0.90
N ARG A 141 17.05 7.96 -2.14
CA ARG A 141 16.00 8.94 -2.43
C ARG A 141 14.84 8.37 -3.20
N ILE A 142 13.65 8.83 -2.84
CA ILE A 142 12.40 8.67 -3.56
C ILE A 142 12.00 10.07 -4.03
N TYR A 143 12.35 10.40 -5.27
CA TYR A 143 12.19 11.76 -5.81
C TYR A 143 12.87 12.82 -4.92
N ASP A 144 12.10 13.61 -4.18
CA ASP A 144 12.53 14.67 -3.23
C ASP A 144 12.36 14.26 -1.75
N THR A 145 12.31 12.95 -1.48
CA THR A 145 12.23 12.37 -0.14
C THR A 145 13.43 11.46 0.10
N TYR A 146 14.02 11.51 1.30
CA TYR A 146 15.16 10.70 1.72
C TYR A 146 14.78 9.61 2.70
N ILE A 147 15.53 8.51 2.61
CA ILE A 147 15.53 7.40 3.54
C ILE A 147 16.97 7.06 3.95
N ASP A 148 17.15 6.72 5.23
CA ASP A 148 18.43 6.27 5.77
C ASP A 148 18.61 4.77 5.49
N GLU A 149 19.56 4.42 4.63
CA GLU A 149 19.83 3.03 4.23
C GLU A 149 20.20 2.16 5.43
N GLU A 150 20.85 2.69 6.47
CA GLU A 150 21.15 1.90 7.67
C GLU A 150 19.88 1.53 8.44
N GLN A 151 18.87 2.41 8.43
CA GLN A 151 17.56 2.12 9.03
C GLN A 151 16.77 1.15 8.14
N LEU A 152 16.93 1.24 6.82
CA LEU A 152 16.26 0.34 5.89
C LEU A 152 16.80 -1.09 6.04
N GLN A 153 18.12 -1.25 6.24
CA GLN A 153 18.71 -2.53 6.59
C GLN A 153 18.18 -3.10 7.92
N ASP A 154 17.92 -2.26 8.94
CA ASP A 154 17.26 -2.71 10.18
C ASP A 154 15.84 -3.27 9.91
N CYS A 155 15.12 -2.68 8.94
CA CYS A 155 13.86 -3.23 8.43
C CYS A 155 14.07 -4.60 7.78
N ASP A 156 15.05 -4.75 6.88
CA ASP A 156 15.37 -6.02 6.20
C ASP A 156 15.70 -7.13 7.22
N PHE A 157 16.51 -6.82 8.23
CA PHE A 157 16.85 -7.77 9.30
C PHE A 157 15.66 -8.12 10.17
N THR A 158 14.73 -7.18 10.37
CA THR A 158 13.47 -7.47 11.07
C THR A 158 12.58 -8.40 10.26
N ILE A 159 12.50 -8.24 8.93
CA ILE A 159 11.78 -9.18 8.05
C ILE A 159 12.40 -10.58 8.14
N ASN A 160 13.73 -10.70 8.09
CA ASN A 160 14.42 -11.97 8.28
C ASN A 160 14.08 -12.60 9.65
N LYS A 161 14.12 -11.80 10.72
CA LYS A 161 13.77 -12.27 12.08
C LYS A 161 12.35 -12.81 12.16
N ILE A 162 11.38 -12.15 11.50
CA ILE A 162 10.01 -12.66 11.41
C ILE A 162 10.01 -13.99 10.67
N ALA A 163 10.66 -14.08 9.50
CA ALA A 163 10.71 -15.31 8.70
C ALA A 163 11.34 -16.50 9.45
N GLU A 164 12.42 -16.29 10.20
CA GLU A 164 13.05 -17.32 11.05
C GLU A 164 12.14 -17.82 12.18
N SER A 165 11.13 -17.05 12.59
CA SER A 165 10.16 -17.44 13.62
C SER A 165 8.99 -18.28 13.07
N LEU A 166 8.84 -18.36 11.75
CA LEU A 166 7.74 -19.05 11.09
C LEU A 166 8.07 -20.51 10.78
N GLU A 167 7.05 -21.35 10.70
CA GLU A 167 7.20 -22.72 10.19
C GLU A 167 7.66 -22.68 8.72
N PRO A 168 8.55 -23.58 8.28
CA PRO A 168 9.08 -23.61 6.92
C PRO A 168 8.08 -24.23 5.94
N LYS A 169 7.02 -23.47 5.63
CA LYS A 169 5.95 -23.83 4.70
C LYS A 169 5.67 -22.68 3.72
N PRO A 170 4.81 -22.87 2.71
CA PRO A 170 4.36 -21.77 1.88
C PRO A 170 3.46 -20.77 2.63
N TYR A 171 3.66 -19.48 2.38
CA TYR A 171 2.82 -18.38 2.87
C TYR A 171 2.46 -17.46 1.70
N SER A 172 1.22 -16.97 1.66
CA SER A 172 0.88 -15.83 0.79
C SER A 172 1.53 -14.55 1.35
N SER A 173 1.66 -13.49 0.53
CA SER A 173 2.12 -12.19 1.07
C SER A 173 1.16 -11.69 2.15
N ARG A 174 -0.14 -11.91 2.00
CA ARG A 174 -1.14 -11.62 3.06
C ARG A 174 -0.81 -12.31 4.38
N ALA A 175 -0.52 -13.61 4.34
CA ALA A 175 -0.19 -14.35 5.55
C ALA A 175 1.09 -13.81 6.22
N PHE A 176 2.12 -13.51 5.43
CA PHE A 176 3.37 -12.95 5.96
C PHE A 176 3.18 -11.52 6.52
N ILE A 177 2.42 -10.66 5.82
CA ILE A 177 2.12 -9.30 6.28
C ILE A 177 1.28 -9.31 7.57
N ARG A 178 0.43 -10.33 7.77
CA ARG A 178 -0.28 -10.51 9.05
C ARG A 178 0.70 -10.73 10.21
N GLU A 179 1.76 -11.50 10.01
CA GLU A 179 2.82 -11.71 11.02
C GLU A 179 3.64 -10.43 11.23
N MET A 180 3.85 -9.61 10.20
CA MET A 180 4.44 -8.26 10.35
C MET A 180 3.55 -7.36 11.23
N GLY A 181 2.23 -7.36 11.02
CA GLY A 181 1.29 -6.60 11.84
C GLY A 181 1.29 -7.06 13.29
N LYS A 182 1.30 -8.37 13.54
CA LYS A 182 1.48 -8.95 14.88
C LYS A 182 2.80 -8.50 15.51
N TYR A 183 3.89 -8.52 14.77
CA TYR A 183 5.19 -8.03 15.25
C TYR A 183 5.11 -6.56 15.68
N LEU A 184 4.43 -5.70 14.92
CA LEU A 184 4.25 -4.28 15.26
C LEU A 184 3.31 -4.05 16.46
N VAL A 185 2.36 -4.94 16.74
CA VAL A 185 1.58 -4.86 17.98
C VAL A 185 2.48 -5.02 19.20
N GLU A 186 3.46 -5.92 19.12
CA GLU A 186 4.37 -6.22 20.23
C GLU A 186 5.58 -5.26 20.32
N HIS A 187 6.09 -4.80 19.17
CA HIS A 187 7.38 -4.09 19.07
C HIS A 187 7.30 -2.73 18.37
N GLY A 188 6.15 -2.37 17.81
CA GLY A 188 6.00 -1.16 17.01
C GLY A 188 6.17 0.12 17.81
N LYS A 189 6.68 1.16 17.14
CA LYS A 189 6.94 2.50 17.71
C LYS A 189 6.06 3.60 17.10
N LYS A 190 5.18 3.25 16.16
CA LYS A 190 4.20 4.15 15.53
C LYS A 190 2.79 3.59 15.71
N ASP A 191 1.88 4.41 16.26
CA ASP A 191 0.48 4.01 16.47
C ASP A 191 -0.33 3.99 15.17
N ASN A 192 -0.02 4.88 14.23
CA ASN A 192 -0.69 5.00 12.93
C ASN A 192 0.00 4.18 11.82
N SER A 193 0.56 3.00 12.12
CA SER A 193 1.04 2.10 11.07
C SER A 193 -0.16 1.41 10.40
N LEU A 194 -0.22 1.47 9.08
CA LEU A 194 -1.23 0.80 8.26
C LEU A 194 -1.19 -0.72 8.47
N VAL A 195 -0.02 -1.33 8.49
CA VAL A 195 0.19 -2.77 8.69
C VAL A 195 -0.28 -3.21 10.08
N LYS A 196 0.05 -2.43 11.12
CA LYS A 196 -0.44 -2.67 12.49
C LYS A 196 -1.96 -2.58 12.57
N LEU A 197 -2.55 -1.49 12.05
CA LEU A 197 -4.00 -1.28 12.10
C LEU A 197 -4.75 -2.32 11.28
N ALA A 198 -4.22 -2.73 10.12
CA ALA A 198 -4.80 -3.77 9.30
C ALA A 198 -4.86 -5.11 10.04
N TYR A 199 -3.82 -5.46 10.81
CA TYR A 199 -3.84 -6.62 11.71
C TYR A 199 -4.90 -6.48 12.81
N GLU A 200 -4.95 -5.35 13.52
CA GLU A 200 -5.89 -5.11 14.64
C GLU A 200 -7.37 -5.05 14.18
N HIS A 201 -7.62 -4.66 12.93
CA HIS A 201 -8.95 -4.53 12.34
C HIS A 201 -9.35 -5.70 11.43
N ASP A 202 -8.51 -6.73 11.31
CA ASP A 202 -8.71 -7.88 10.40
C ASP A 202 -8.94 -7.48 8.93
N VAL A 203 -8.24 -6.43 8.47
CA VAL A 203 -8.19 -6.00 7.06
C VAL A 203 -6.98 -6.69 6.40
N PRO A 204 -7.17 -7.57 5.40
CA PRO A 204 -6.06 -8.22 4.74
C PRO A 204 -5.34 -7.26 3.78
N ILE A 205 -4.01 -7.39 3.72
CA ILE A 205 -3.15 -6.66 2.77
C ILE A 205 -2.50 -7.67 1.84
N PHE A 206 -2.63 -7.48 0.53
CA PHE A 206 -1.98 -8.31 -0.49
C PHE A 206 -0.91 -7.51 -1.24
N CYS A 207 0.25 -8.12 -1.44
CA CYS A 207 1.36 -7.55 -2.20
C CYS A 207 1.82 -8.56 -3.27
N PRO A 208 1.27 -8.53 -4.49
CA PRO A 208 1.55 -9.56 -5.50
C PRO A 208 3.03 -9.66 -5.90
N ALA A 209 3.73 -8.53 -5.84
CA ALA A 209 5.17 -8.42 -6.03
C ALA A 209 5.88 -8.08 -4.70
N PHE A 210 5.59 -8.83 -3.63
CA PHE A 210 6.08 -8.51 -2.28
C PHE A 210 7.61 -8.46 -2.18
N VAL A 211 8.31 -9.35 -2.87
CA VAL A 211 9.78 -9.43 -2.87
C VAL A 211 10.47 -8.25 -3.54
N ASP A 212 9.73 -7.44 -4.30
CA ASP A 212 10.21 -6.18 -4.91
C ASP A 212 10.09 -5.03 -3.88
N SER A 213 10.81 -5.19 -2.77
CA SER A 213 10.89 -4.26 -1.62
C SER A 213 11.99 -4.72 -0.64
N SER A 214 12.17 -3.98 0.47
CA SER A 214 13.00 -4.40 1.61
C SER A 214 12.68 -5.81 2.12
N ALA A 215 11.45 -6.28 1.94
CA ALA A 215 11.08 -7.63 2.31
C ALA A 215 11.91 -8.70 1.59
N GLY A 216 12.20 -8.47 0.31
CA GLY A 216 12.97 -9.40 -0.51
C GLY A 216 14.38 -9.64 0.03
N PHE A 217 15.05 -8.59 0.51
CA PHE A 217 16.40 -8.69 1.06
C PHE A 217 16.43 -9.53 2.34
N GLY A 218 15.49 -9.28 3.26
CA GLY A 218 15.33 -10.08 4.48
C GLY A 218 15.01 -11.56 4.19
N LEU A 219 14.13 -11.82 3.23
CA LEU A 219 13.72 -13.18 2.84
C LEU A 219 14.81 -13.96 2.11
N VAL A 220 15.60 -13.30 1.24
CA VAL A 220 16.77 -13.91 0.61
C VAL A 220 17.79 -14.30 1.68
N LYS A 221 18.03 -13.43 2.66
CA LYS A 221 18.91 -13.76 3.79
C LYS A 221 18.43 -14.98 4.56
N HIS A 222 17.14 -15.05 4.90
CA HIS A 222 16.52 -16.22 5.54
C HIS A 222 16.82 -17.51 4.78
N GLN A 223 16.55 -17.53 3.46
CA GLN A 223 16.75 -18.73 2.65
C GLN A 223 18.23 -19.12 2.53
N VAL A 224 19.12 -18.15 2.32
CA VAL A 224 20.56 -18.39 2.18
C VAL A 224 21.14 -18.95 3.48
N ASP A 225 20.77 -18.40 4.63
CA ASP A 225 21.29 -18.84 5.92
C ASP A 225 20.71 -20.21 6.31
N ALA A 226 19.42 -20.45 6.10
CA ALA A 226 18.81 -21.77 6.28
C ALA A 226 19.46 -22.83 5.38
N ALA A 227 19.71 -22.51 4.11
CA ALA A 227 20.35 -23.42 3.15
C ALA A 227 21.80 -23.78 3.55
N LYS A 228 22.60 -22.82 4.02
CA LYS A 228 23.95 -23.08 4.55
C LYS A 228 23.92 -24.02 5.74
N GLU A 229 22.89 -23.94 6.57
CA GLU A 229 22.71 -24.77 7.76
C GLU A 229 22.01 -26.11 7.47
N GLY A 230 21.60 -26.36 6.23
CA GLY A 230 20.87 -27.56 5.84
C GLY A 230 19.46 -27.64 6.45
N ARG A 231 18.88 -26.49 6.82
CA ARG A 231 17.52 -26.38 7.37
C ARG A 231 16.49 -26.10 6.25
N PRO A 232 15.24 -26.58 6.40
CA PRO A 232 14.15 -26.10 5.58
C PRO A 232 13.85 -24.62 5.87
N TYR A 233 13.25 -23.92 4.92
CA TYR A 233 12.91 -22.50 4.98
C TYR A 233 11.49 -22.25 4.47
N MET A 234 10.92 -21.09 4.81
CA MET A 234 9.62 -20.68 4.28
C MET A 234 9.74 -20.14 2.85
N VAL A 235 8.64 -20.21 2.11
CA VAL A 235 8.54 -19.68 0.74
C VAL A 235 7.27 -18.83 0.58
N LEU A 236 7.32 -17.86 -0.32
CA LEU A 236 6.14 -17.10 -0.70
C LEU A 236 5.40 -17.79 -1.86
N ASP A 237 4.10 -18.01 -1.66
CA ASP A 237 3.18 -18.55 -2.66
C ASP A 237 2.35 -17.41 -3.26
N ALA A 238 2.78 -16.92 -4.41
CA ALA A 238 2.06 -15.88 -5.16
C ALA A 238 0.72 -16.36 -5.73
N ILE A 239 0.53 -17.67 -5.92
CA ILE A 239 -0.75 -18.23 -6.37
C ILE A 239 -1.74 -18.18 -5.21
N ALA A 240 -1.30 -18.47 -3.98
CA ALA A 240 -2.13 -18.33 -2.79
C ALA A 240 -2.63 -16.89 -2.60
N ASP A 241 -1.80 -15.86 -2.85
CA ASP A 241 -2.27 -14.46 -2.84
C ASP A 241 -3.44 -14.23 -3.78
N PHE A 242 -3.32 -14.68 -5.04
CA PHE A 242 -4.36 -14.45 -6.04
C PHE A 242 -5.63 -15.24 -5.75
N ARG A 243 -5.48 -16.50 -5.29
CA ARG A 243 -6.59 -17.35 -4.86
C ARG A 243 -7.35 -16.74 -3.69
N GLU A 244 -6.64 -16.38 -2.62
CA GLU A 244 -7.25 -15.80 -1.41
C GLU A 244 -7.94 -14.47 -1.70
N LEU A 245 -7.35 -13.60 -2.53
CA LEU A 245 -8.01 -12.36 -2.94
C LEU A 245 -9.27 -12.62 -3.78
N THR A 246 -9.23 -13.64 -4.65
CA THR A 246 -10.39 -14.06 -5.44
C THR A 246 -11.50 -14.65 -4.56
N GLU A 247 -11.15 -15.42 -3.53
CA GLU A 247 -12.11 -15.92 -2.53
C GLU A 247 -12.82 -14.77 -1.80
N ILE A 248 -12.10 -13.69 -1.43
CA ILE A 248 -12.73 -12.47 -0.90
C ILE A 248 -13.70 -11.88 -1.93
N LYS A 249 -13.31 -11.74 -3.20
CA LYS A 249 -14.19 -11.17 -4.23
C LYS A 249 -15.47 -11.99 -4.39
N ILE A 250 -15.38 -13.32 -4.43
CA ILE A 250 -16.53 -14.23 -4.53
C ILE A 250 -17.46 -14.03 -3.34
N GLN A 251 -16.94 -14.01 -2.12
CA GLN A 251 -17.78 -13.89 -0.91
C GLN A 251 -18.32 -12.47 -0.68
N ALA A 252 -17.59 -11.44 -1.10
CA ALA A 252 -17.98 -10.05 -0.93
C ALA A 252 -19.17 -9.66 -1.83
N GLY A 253 -19.33 -10.30 -2.99
CA GLY A 253 -20.29 -9.90 -4.01
C GLY A 253 -19.96 -8.51 -4.53
N THR A 254 -20.70 -7.49 -4.08
CA THR A 254 -20.50 -6.11 -4.46
C THR A 254 -19.19 -5.54 -3.91
N THR A 255 -18.33 -5.04 -4.81
CA THR A 255 -17.05 -4.42 -4.44
C THR A 255 -16.85 -3.07 -5.12
N GLY A 256 -16.14 -2.18 -4.43
CA GLY A 256 -15.72 -0.87 -4.92
C GLY A 256 -14.21 -0.69 -4.81
N LEU A 257 -13.59 -0.11 -5.84
CA LEU A 257 -12.14 0.08 -5.91
C LEU A 257 -11.79 1.57 -5.72
N LEU A 258 -10.97 1.87 -4.72
CA LEU A 258 -10.30 3.16 -4.58
C LEU A 258 -8.82 2.98 -4.88
N MET A 259 -8.37 3.47 -6.04
CA MET A 259 -7.05 3.15 -6.59
C MET A 259 -6.15 4.38 -6.67
N ILE A 260 -4.99 4.30 -6.04
CA ILE A 260 -3.95 5.32 -6.06
C ILE A 260 -2.77 4.80 -6.88
N GLY A 261 -2.60 5.37 -8.06
CA GLY A 261 -1.65 4.92 -9.07
C GLY A 261 -2.24 3.82 -9.95
N GLY A 262 -1.49 2.73 -10.12
CA GLY A 262 -1.78 1.69 -11.10
C GLY A 262 -0.96 0.42 -10.89
N GLY A 263 -0.26 -0.02 -11.93
CA GLY A 263 0.68 -1.13 -11.86
C GLY A 263 0.04 -2.47 -11.49
N VAL A 264 0.86 -3.33 -10.88
CA VAL A 264 0.45 -4.68 -10.47
C VAL A 264 -0.74 -4.64 -9.50
N PRO A 265 -0.78 -3.80 -8.44
CA PRO A 265 -1.90 -3.81 -7.51
C PRO A 265 -3.26 -3.55 -8.16
N LYS A 266 -3.32 -2.61 -9.12
CA LYS A 266 -4.54 -2.32 -9.88
C LYS A 266 -5.00 -3.52 -10.70
N ASN A 267 -4.11 -4.06 -11.53
CA ASN A 267 -4.50 -5.16 -12.41
C ASN A 267 -4.85 -6.42 -11.60
N PHE A 268 -4.11 -6.70 -10.54
CA PHE A 268 -4.27 -7.89 -9.70
C PHE A 268 -5.64 -7.97 -9.03
N ILE A 269 -6.16 -6.88 -8.45
CA ILE A 269 -7.52 -6.89 -7.90
C ILE A 269 -8.58 -7.04 -9.00
N GLN A 270 -8.39 -6.38 -10.14
CA GLN A 270 -9.38 -6.40 -11.21
C GLN A 270 -9.48 -7.78 -11.88
N ASP A 271 -8.37 -8.53 -11.97
CA ASP A 271 -8.34 -9.89 -12.52
C ASP A 271 -9.08 -10.92 -11.64
N THR A 272 -9.42 -10.59 -10.39
CA THR A 272 -10.17 -11.51 -9.51
C THR A 272 -11.54 -11.88 -10.06
N VAL A 273 -12.18 -10.99 -10.82
CA VAL A 273 -13.47 -11.26 -11.48
C VAL A 273 -13.31 -12.38 -12.50
N VAL A 274 -12.32 -12.25 -13.39
CA VAL A 274 -12.02 -13.26 -14.42
C VAL A 274 -11.53 -14.57 -13.77
N CYS A 275 -10.74 -14.49 -12.69
CA CYS A 275 -10.31 -15.68 -11.96
C CYS A 275 -11.49 -16.42 -11.33
N ALA A 276 -12.47 -15.71 -10.77
CA ALA A 276 -13.69 -16.31 -10.23
C ALA A 276 -14.49 -17.05 -11.32
N GLU A 277 -14.62 -16.48 -12.52
CA GLU A 277 -15.26 -17.14 -13.66
C GLU A 277 -14.53 -18.44 -14.05
N ILE A 278 -13.19 -18.42 -14.11
CA ILE A 278 -12.37 -19.61 -14.38
C ILE A 278 -12.58 -20.70 -13.31
N LEU A 279 -12.85 -20.30 -12.06
CA LEU A 279 -13.16 -21.20 -10.96
C LEU A 279 -14.63 -21.70 -10.96
N GLY A 280 -15.43 -21.31 -11.95
CA GLY A 280 -16.82 -21.74 -12.13
C GLY A 280 -17.85 -20.85 -11.43
N HIS A 281 -17.48 -19.66 -10.97
CA HIS A 281 -18.39 -18.67 -10.41
C HIS A 281 -18.87 -17.70 -11.51
N GLU A 282 -19.81 -18.17 -12.33
CA GLU A 282 -20.35 -17.40 -13.48
C GLU A 282 -21.27 -16.22 -13.06
N ASP A 283 -21.67 -16.17 -11.79
CA ASP A 283 -22.56 -15.17 -11.20
C ASP A 283 -21.82 -14.06 -10.44
N VAL A 284 -20.49 -14.09 -10.41
CA VAL A 284 -19.69 -13.04 -9.75
C VAL A 284 -19.91 -11.70 -10.46
N GLU A 285 -20.37 -10.71 -9.69
CA GLU A 285 -20.54 -9.36 -10.20
C GLU A 285 -19.18 -8.71 -10.48
N VAL A 286 -19.09 -7.92 -11.56
CA VAL A 286 -17.94 -7.03 -11.79
C VAL A 286 -17.79 -6.01 -10.65
N HIS A 287 -16.65 -5.32 -10.55
CA HIS A 287 -16.51 -4.23 -9.58
C HIS A 287 -17.52 -3.12 -9.88
N LYS A 288 -18.45 -2.86 -8.94
CA LYS A 288 -19.59 -1.94 -9.12
C LYS A 288 -19.15 -0.47 -9.16
N TYR A 289 -18.15 -0.13 -8.35
CA TYR A 289 -17.63 1.22 -8.23
C TYR A 289 -16.13 1.22 -8.51
N ALA A 290 -15.62 2.23 -9.21
CA ALA A 290 -14.18 2.39 -9.42
C ALA A 290 -13.74 3.85 -9.44
N VAL A 291 -12.78 4.19 -8.60
CA VAL A 291 -12.07 5.48 -8.61
C VAL A 291 -10.59 5.19 -8.84
N GLN A 292 -9.97 5.85 -9.81
CA GLN A 292 -8.52 5.80 -10.01
C GLN A 292 -7.94 7.22 -9.98
N ILE A 293 -6.94 7.47 -9.14
CA ILE A 293 -6.12 8.69 -9.15
C ILE A 293 -4.77 8.32 -9.76
N THR A 294 -4.40 8.94 -10.88
CA THR A 294 -3.20 8.53 -11.62
C THR A 294 -2.58 9.69 -12.40
N VAL A 295 -1.28 9.60 -12.67
CA VAL A 295 -0.56 10.48 -13.62
C VAL A 295 -0.19 9.74 -14.91
N ALA A 296 -0.55 8.45 -15.02
CA ALA A 296 -0.16 7.61 -16.14
C ALA A 296 -0.92 7.99 -17.42
N ASP A 297 -0.18 8.05 -18.54
CA ASP A 297 -0.69 8.46 -19.84
C ASP A 297 -0.96 7.22 -20.70
N VAL A 298 -2.17 7.13 -21.28
CA VAL A 298 -2.63 5.96 -22.06
C VAL A 298 -1.67 5.54 -23.18
N ARG A 299 -0.84 6.46 -23.69
CA ARG A 299 0.09 6.19 -24.79
C ARG A 299 1.24 5.26 -24.41
N ASP A 300 1.53 5.09 -23.12
CA ASP A 300 2.59 4.18 -22.66
C ASP A 300 2.18 2.70 -22.75
N GLY A 301 0.89 2.39 -22.92
CA GLY A 301 0.36 1.03 -23.01
C GLY A 301 0.49 0.22 -21.71
N ALA A 302 0.74 0.85 -20.58
CA ALA A 302 0.93 0.20 -19.29
C ALA A 302 -0.41 -0.09 -18.57
N CYS A 303 -0.43 -1.11 -17.70
CA CYS A 303 -1.59 -1.38 -16.83
C CYS A 303 -1.99 -0.15 -15.99
N SER A 304 -1.01 0.70 -15.66
CA SER A 304 -1.23 1.94 -14.90
C SER A 304 -2.11 2.95 -15.63
N SER A 305 -1.96 3.05 -16.95
CA SER A 305 -2.67 4.02 -17.79
C SER A 305 -3.93 3.44 -18.43
N SER A 306 -4.08 2.12 -18.46
CA SER A 306 -5.29 1.43 -18.95
C SER A 306 -6.56 2.06 -18.38
N THR A 307 -7.49 2.43 -19.25
CA THR A 307 -8.70 3.14 -18.82
C THR A 307 -9.66 2.18 -18.11
N LEU A 308 -10.53 2.70 -17.26
CA LEU A 308 -11.57 1.87 -16.64
C LEU A 308 -12.60 1.37 -17.67
N GLN A 309 -12.82 2.13 -18.76
CA GLN A 309 -13.56 1.67 -19.94
C GLN A 309 -12.90 0.48 -20.64
N GLU A 310 -11.58 0.48 -20.76
CA GLU A 310 -10.84 -0.68 -21.26
C GLU A 310 -11.03 -1.87 -20.33
N ALA A 311 -10.87 -1.68 -19.00
CA ALA A 311 -11.08 -2.74 -18.01
C ALA A 311 -12.49 -3.34 -18.06
N ALA A 312 -13.51 -2.55 -18.40
CA ALA A 312 -14.87 -3.05 -18.60
C ALA A 312 -15.02 -4.00 -19.79
N SER A 313 -14.24 -3.81 -20.86
CA SER A 313 -14.23 -4.75 -22.00
C SER A 313 -13.72 -6.14 -21.61
N TRP A 314 -12.95 -6.23 -20.53
CA TRP A 314 -12.47 -7.47 -19.93
C TRP A 314 -13.43 -8.04 -18.87
N GLY A 315 -14.61 -7.44 -18.70
CA GLY A 315 -15.57 -7.87 -17.67
C GLY A 315 -15.14 -7.52 -16.24
N LYS A 316 -14.21 -6.58 -16.03
CA LYS A 316 -13.64 -6.33 -14.68
C LYS A 316 -14.42 -5.28 -13.88
N VAL A 317 -14.92 -4.24 -14.55
CA VAL A 317 -15.50 -3.04 -13.90
C VAL A 317 -16.82 -2.65 -14.57
N ASN A 318 -17.78 -2.18 -13.77
CA ASN A 318 -19.00 -1.57 -14.27
C ASN A 318 -18.73 -0.11 -14.71
N THR A 319 -19.02 0.21 -15.97
CA THR A 319 -18.79 1.56 -16.54
C THR A 319 -19.80 2.62 -16.09
N GLY A 320 -20.88 2.22 -15.41
CA GLY A 320 -21.91 3.14 -14.95
C GLY A 320 -21.47 4.02 -13.79
N ILE A 321 -20.53 3.56 -12.95
CA ILE A 321 -20.12 4.26 -11.73
C ILE A 321 -18.58 4.22 -11.56
N GLU A 322 -17.89 4.83 -12.52
CA GLU A 322 -16.44 4.98 -12.53
C GLU A 322 -15.97 6.44 -12.62
N GLN A 323 -14.76 6.72 -12.15
CA GLN A 323 -14.07 7.99 -12.41
C GLN A 323 -12.54 7.84 -12.33
N MET A 324 -11.84 8.27 -13.40
CA MET A 324 -10.40 8.50 -13.35
C MET A 324 -10.11 9.97 -13.06
N VAL A 325 -9.15 10.25 -12.19
CA VAL A 325 -8.67 11.59 -11.83
C VAL A 325 -7.20 11.68 -12.24
N PHE A 326 -6.92 12.45 -13.29
CA PHE A 326 -5.56 12.65 -13.77
C PHE A 326 -4.85 13.72 -12.93
N ALA A 327 -4.23 13.28 -11.83
CA ALA A 327 -3.59 14.13 -10.83
C ALA A 327 -2.51 13.35 -10.04
N GLU A 328 -1.57 14.09 -9.46
CA GLU A 328 -0.68 13.57 -8.41
C GLU A 328 -1.51 13.35 -7.14
N ALA A 329 -1.43 12.16 -6.54
CA ALA A 329 -2.36 11.76 -5.49
C ALA A 329 -2.19 12.55 -4.17
N GLY A 330 -0.99 12.99 -3.82
CA GLY A 330 -0.74 13.89 -2.69
C GLY A 330 -1.50 15.21 -2.79
N SER A 331 -1.79 15.69 -4.00
CA SER A 331 -2.57 16.93 -4.22
C SER A 331 -4.09 16.77 -4.07
N VAL A 332 -4.64 15.56 -4.23
CA VAL A 332 -6.11 15.35 -4.31
C VAL A 332 -6.66 14.34 -3.30
N MET A 333 -5.87 13.32 -2.93
CA MET A 333 -6.28 12.27 -2.00
C MET A 333 -6.61 12.83 -0.60
N PRO A 334 -5.88 13.83 -0.05
CA PRO A 334 -6.26 14.43 1.23
C PRO A 334 -7.65 15.08 1.22
N LEU A 335 -8.05 15.69 0.10
CA LEU A 335 -9.37 16.31 -0.05
C LEU A 335 -10.47 15.25 -0.07
N LEU A 336 -10.28 14.18 -0.86
CA LEU A 336 -11.24 13.08 -0.97
C LEU A 336 -11.42 12.35 0.38
N ALA A 337 -10.32 12.05 1.06
CA ALA A 337 -10.36 11.34 2.35
C ALA A 337 -10.97 12.21 3.47
N SER A 338 -10.62 13.50 3.53
CA SER A 338 -11.22 14.45 4.49
C SER A 338 -12.73 14.58 4.26
N ASP A 339 -13.18 14.74 3.01
CA ASP A 339 -14.60 14.80 2.68
C ASP A 339 -15.35 13.54 3.17
N ALA A 340 -14.82 12.36 2.86
CA ALA A 340 -15.41 11.08 3.30
C ALA A 340 -15.47 10.94 4.83
N TYR A 341 -14.39 11.34 5.52
CA TYR A 341 -14.35 11.36 6.99
C TYR A 341 -15.45 12.25 7.58
N HIS A 342 -15.60 13.47 7.05
CA HIS A 342 -16.55 14.46 7.55
C HIS A 342 -18.00 14.22 7.13
N ARG A 343 -18.27 13.51 6.02
CA ARG A 343 -19.62 13.04 5.68
C ARG A 343 -20.10 11.91 6.59
N GLY A 344 -19.20 11.06 7.06
CA GLY A 344 -19.49 10.14 8.15
C GLY A 344 -20.23 8.86 7.77
N HIS A 345 -20.40 8.55 6.47
CA HIS A 345 -21.07 7.32 6.01
C HIS A 345 -20.45 6.04 6.58
N TRP A 346 -19.16 6.09 6.91
CA TRP A 346 -18.39 5.01 7.50
C TRP A 346 -18.86 4.58 8.89
N LYS A 347 -19.49 5.47 9.66
CA LYS A 347 -19.93 5.19 11.04
C LYS A 347 -20.98 4.09 11.12
N ASP A 348 -21.79 3.97 10.07
CA ASP A 348 -22.89 3.02 10.00
C ASP A 348 -22.53 1.79 9.14
N ARG A 349 -21.27 1.65 8.71
CA ARG A 349 -20.82 0.47 7.95
C ARG A 349 -20.57 -0.70 8.89
N ALA A 350 -21.01 -1.89 8.49
CA ALA A 350 -20.60 -3.12 9.16
C ALA A 350 -19.11 -3.37 8.92
N LYS A 351 -18.40 -3.90 9.93
CA LYS A 351 -17.00 -4.33 9.75
C LYS A 351 -16.97 -5.66 9.01
N ARG A 352 -16.21 -5.75 7.91
CA ARG A 352 -16.09 -6.99 7.11
C ARG A 352 -15.14 -8.01 7.73
N GLY A 353 -13.95 -7.59 8.16
CA GLY A 353 -12.97 -8.46 8.80
C GLY A 353 -12.49 -9.61 7.90
N TRP A 354 -12.24 -9.33 6.61
CA TRP A 354 -11.94 -10.34 5.59
C TRP A 354 -10.71 -11.20 5.90
N ALA A 355 -9.78 -10.74 6.74
CA ALA A 355 -8.63 -11.55 7.15
C ALA A 355 -9.04 -12.82 7.92
N LYS A 356 -10.24 -12.84 8.55
CA LYS A 356 -10.77 -13.98 9.29
C LYS A 356 -11.13 -15.18 8.42
N LEU A 357 -11.27 -14.99 7.11
CA LEU A 357 -11.48 -16.11 6.18
C LEU A 357 -10.28 -17.06 6.12
N PHE A 358 -9.10 -16.59 6.52
CA PHE A 358 -7.83 -17.31 6.42
C PHE A 358 -7.12 -17.49 7.77
N ALA A 359 -7.85 -17.32 8.87
CA ALA A 359 -7.33 -17.34 10.24
C ALA A 359 -7.22 -18.75 10.82
#